data_AF-A0A955I651-F1
#
_entry.id   AF-A0A955I651-F1
#
_cell.length_a   1.000
_cell.length_b   1.000
_cell.length_c   1.000
_cell.angle_alpha   90.00
_cell.angle_beta   90.00
_cell.angle_gamma   90.00
#
_symmetry.space_group_name_H-M   'P 1'
#
loop_
_entity.id
_entity.type
_entity.pdbx_description
1 polymer ?
#
loop_
_entity_poly.entity_id
_entity_poly.type
_entity_poly.pdbx_seq_one_letter_code
_entity_poly.pdbx_strand_id
1 'polypeptide(L)'
;MTDHYTQSNAFIKDNHTTMFKIPVGELLASYEGNTKSITFCDDIPDDIWDDLIIKDTLNLALQLTHIKHGIEVHFTRFETIAEIDGFEYEIDIPPFERVFHEKFDPTNIDSLDIINRKTGIIDLSHLIREEILMYAHY
;
A
#
# COMPACT_ATOMS: atom_id res chain seq x y z
N MET A 1 -16.26 11.31 -25.70
CA MET A 1 -15.10 10.41 -25.59
C MET A 1 -14.14 11.12 -24.68
N THR A 2 -14.12 10.70 -23.42
CA THR A 2 -13.40 11.42 -22.35
C THR A 2 -12.16 10.59 -22.07
N ASP A 3 -11.00 11.16 -22.37
CA ASP A 3 -9.71 10.50 -22.20
C ASP A 3 -9.44 10.27 -20.71
N HIS A 4 -9.41 9.01 -20.30
CA HIS A 4 -8.90 8.60 -18.99
C HIS A 4 -7.38 8.75 -19.01
N TYR A 5 -6.88 9.80 -18.37
CA TYR A 5 -5.47 9.94 -18.06
C TYR A 5 -5.08 8.89 -17.01
N THR A 6 -4.59 7.74 -17.46
CA THR A 6 -3.80 6.85 -16.62
C THR A 6 -2.44 7.52 -16.43
N GLN A 7 -2.23 8.19 -15.30
CA GLN A 7 -0.89 8.63 -14.92
C GLN A 7 -0.09 7.39 -14.52
N SER A 8 0.78 6.93 -15.42
CA SER A 8 1.89 6.06 -15.04
C SER A 8 2.84 6.90 -14.18
N ASN A 9 2.80 6.73 -12.86
CA ASN A 9 3.83 7.29 -12.00
C ASN A 9 5.12 6.54 -12.33
N ALA A 10 5.96 7.17 -13.15
CA ALA A 10 7.34 6.74 -13.31
C ALA A 10 8.03 6.90 -11.95
N PHE A 11 8.22 5.78 -11.26
CA PHE A 11 8.97 5.73 -10.02
C PHE A 11 10.40 6.24 -10.29
N ILE A 12 10.74 7.35 -9.64
CA ILE A 12 12.09 7.90 -9.68
C ILE A 12 13.02 6.89 -9.02
N LYS A 13 14.06 6.55 -9.76
CA LYS A 13 15.07 5.51 -9.51
C LYS A 13 16.09 5.94 -8.45
N ASP A 14 15.64 6.34 -7.25
CA ASP A 14 16.54 6.73 -6.16
C ASP A 14 16.01 6.24 -4.80
N ASN A 15 16.73 5.26 -4.24
CA ASN A 15 16.61 4.60 -2.94
C ASN A 15 15.37 3.72 -2.68
N HIS A 16 15.67 2.48 -2.27
CA HIS A 16 14.78 1.40 -1.79
C HIS A 16 13.65 1.84 -0.83
N THR A 17 13.73 3.05 -0.28
CA THR A 17 12.82 3.61 0.73
C THR A 17 11.55 4.27 0.16
N THR A 18 11.34 4.36 -1.15
CA THR A 18 10.17 5.09 -1.72
C THR A 18 9.14 4.22 -2.44
N MET A 19 9.41 2.95 -2.65
CA MET A 19 8.60 2.05 -3.50
C MET A 19 7.13 1.97 -3.06
N PHE A 20 6.87 1.89 -1.76
CA PHE A 20 5.53 1.77 -1.19
C PHE A 20 4.99 3.07 -0.57
N LYS A 21 5.65 4.20 -0.87
CA LYS A 21 5.27 5.52 -0.33
C LYS A 21 4.31 6.22 -1.28
N ILE A 22 3.08 6.40 -0.82
CA ILE A 22 2.02 7.03 -1.61
C ILE A 22 1.81 8.47 -1.13
N PRO A 23 2.02 9.49 -1.98
CA PRO A 23 1.62 10.85 -1.67
C PRO A 23 0.10 10.99 -1.77
N VAL A 24 -0.51 11.43 -0.67
CA VAL A 24 -1.95 11.62 -0.49
C VAL A 24 -2.35 13.07 -0.18
N GLY A 25 -1.38 14.00 -0.16
CA GLY A 25 -1.64 15.41 0.16
C GLY A 25 -2.73 16.06 -0.72
N GLU A 26 -2.71 15.82 -2.03
CA GLU A 26 -3.74 16.32 -2.95
C GLU A 26 -5.12 15.71 -2.67
N LEU A 27 -5.17 14.42 -2.32
CA LEU A 27 -6.41 13.71 -2.02
C LEU A 27 -7.04 14.23 -0.72
N LEU A 28 -6.21 14.46 0.31
CA LEU A 28 -6.63 15.07 1.58
C LEU A 28 -7.08 16.53 1.43
N ALA A 29 -6.52 17.26 0.46
CA ALA A 29 -6.94 18.63 0.16
C ALA A 29 -8.25 18.70 -0.63
N SER A 30 -8.80 17.55 -1.03
CA SER A 30 -9.99 17.44 -1.87
C SER A 30 -11.27 17.20 -1.05
N TYR A 31 -12.43 17.03 -1.69
CA TYR A 31 -13.68 16.76 -0.98
C TYR A 31 -13.72 15.32 -0.45
N GLU A 32 -14.37 15.11 0.71
CA GLU A 32 -14.67 13.75 1.20
C GLU A 32 -15.42 12.95 0.14
N GLY A 33 -15.08 11.67 -0.01
CA GLY A 33 -15.61 10.77 -1.03
C GLY A 33 -14.85 10.79 -2.36
N ASN A 34 -13.91 11.73 -2.56
CA ASN A 34 -13.03 11.68 -3.72
C ASN A 34 -12.12 10.45 -3.65
N THR A 35 -11.83 9.89 -4.82
CA THR A 35 -11.03 8.66 -4.93
C THR A 35 -9.81 8.83 -5.83
N LYS A 36 -8.80 8.00 -5.58
CA LYS A 36 -7.59 7.86 -6.40
C LYS A 36 -7.24 6.38 -6.50
N SER A 37 -7.13 5.85 -7.72
CA SER A 37 -6.68 4.49 -7.95
C SER A 37 -5.17 4.44 -8.17
N ILE A 38 -4.52 3.40 -7.66
CA ILE A 38 -3.09 3.15 -7.81
C ILE A 38 -2.90 1.68 -8.16
N THR A 39 -2.03 1.41 -9.13
CA THR A 39 -1.60 0.05 -9.46
C THR A 39 -0.09 0.00 -9.33
N PHE A 40 0.40 -1.06 -8.72
CA PHE A 40 1.80 -1.38 -8.56
C PHE A 40 2.02 -2.79 -9.13
N CYS A 41 3.00 -2.94 -10.01
CA CYS A 41 3.29 -4.17 -10.73
C CYS A 41 4.77 -4.15 -11.06
N ASP A 42 5.59 -4.37 -10.04
CA ASP A 42 7.04 -4.28 -10.13
C ASP A 42 7.69 -5.40 -9.32
N ASP A 43 8.90 -5.77 -9.73
CA ASP A 43 9.77 -6.68 -8.98
C ASP A 43 10.27 -5.99 -7.71
N ILE A 44 10.27 -6.71 -6.59
CA ILE A 44 10.72 -6.18 -5.30
C ILE A 44 12.15 -6.67 -5.05
N PRO A 45 13.11 -5.79 -4.75
CA PRO A 45 14.45 -6.21 -4.39
C PRO A 45 14.47 -7.13 -3.16
N ASP A 46 15.28 -8.18 -3.20
CA ASP A 46 15.40 -9.18 -2.13
C ASP A 46 15.87 -8.61 -0.77
N ASP A 47 16.42 -7.39 -0.75
CA ASP A 47 16.93 -6.71 0.44
C ASP A 47 15.92 -5.72 1.08
N ILE A 48 14.68 -5.69 0.60
CA ILE A 48 13.64 -4.81 1.15
C ILE A 48 13.20 -5.27 2.55
N TRP A 49 13.09 -6.58 2.77
CA TRP A 49 12.69 -7.17 4.04
C TRP A 49 13.61 -8.33 4.41
N ASP A 50 14.01 -8.40 5.69
CA ASP A 50 15.02 -9.37 6.15
C ASP A 50 14.51 -10.82 6.19
N ASP A 51 13.19 -11.02 6.26
CA ASP A 51 12.53 -12.31 6.50
C ASP A 51 11.56 -12.74 5.41
N LEU A 52 11.50 -11.98 4.31
CA LEU A 52 10.57 -12.18 3.21
C LEU A 52 11.24 -11.78 1.90
N ILE A 53 11.30 -12.70 0.94
CA ILE A 53 11.75 -12.43 -0.43
C ILE A 53 10.58 -12.57 -1.39
N ILE A 54 10.42 -11.63 -2.30
CA ILE A 54 9.41 -11.69 -3.35
C ILE A 54 10.04 -12.29 -4.61
N LYS A 55 9.58 -13.47 -5.01
CA LYS A 55 10.16 -14.28 -6.09
C LYS A 55 9.58 -13.99 -7.47
N ASP A 56 8.38 -13.39 -7.50
CA ASP A 56 7.69 -12.97 -8.72
C ASP A 56 7.11 -11.57 -8.55
N THR A 57 6.80 -10.89 -9.65
CA THR A 57 6.30 -9.51 -9.65
C THR A 57 5.15 -9.33 -8.66
N LEU A 58 5.24 -8.32 -7.79
CA LEU A 58 4.17 -7.98 -6.85
C LEU A 58 3.08 -7.18 -7.54
N ASN A 59 1.89 -7.78 -7.68
CA ASN A 59 0.72 -7.18 -8.31
C ASN A 59 -0.25 -6.63 -7.25
N LEU A 60 -0.23 -5.30 -7.05
CA LEU A 60 -1.14 -4.60 -6.16
C LEU A 60 -2.04 -3.64 -6.93
N ALA A 61 -3.33 -3.64 -6.61
CA ALA A 61 -4.26 -2.60 -7.04
C ALA A 61 -5.00 -2.03 -5.83
N LEU A 62 -5.01 -0.70 -5.73
CA LEU A 62 -5.51 0.05 -4.59
C LEU A 62 -6.52 1.10 -5.06
N GLN A 63 -7.56 1.32 -4.27
CA GLN A 63 -8.40 2.50 -4.35
C GLN A 63 -8.31 3.26 -3.03
N LEU A 64 -7.83 4.50 -3.10
CA LEU A 64 -7.77 5.42 -1.98
C LEU A 64 -9.02 6.29 -1.99
N THR A 65 -9.69 6.44 -0.86
CA THR A 65 -10.88 7.28 -0.68
C THR A 65 -10.60 8.31 0.41
N HIS A 66 -10.84 9.59 0.13
CA HIS A 66 -10.79 10.61 1.16
C HIS A 66 -11.98 10.45 2.12
N ILE A 67 -11.70 10.26 3.40
CA ILE A 67 -12.70 10.22 4.47
C ILE A 67 -12.45 11.38 5.45
N LYS A 68 -13.47 11.71 6.25
CA LYS A 68 -13.48 12.88 7.15
C LYS A 68 -12.21 13.14 7.98
N HIS A 69 -11.46 12.10 8.35
CA HIS A 69 -10.26 12.20 9.20
C HIS A 69 -9.08 11.38 8.67
N GLY A 70 -9.00 11.13 7.36
CA GLY A 70 -7.94 10.31 6.80
C GLY A 70 -8.21 9.80 5.40
N ILE A 71 -7.53 8.72 5.05
CA ILE A 71 -7.68 8.00 3.80
C ILE A 71 -8.05 6.55 4.11
N GLU A 72 -9.13 6.08 3.51
CA GLU A 72 -9.39 4.64 3.42
C GLU A 72 -8.69 4.09 2.19
N VAL A 73 -8.01 2.96 2.32
CA VAL A 73 -7.30 2.26 1.25
C VAL A 73 -7.93 0.90 1.09
N HIS A 74 -8.58 0.67 -0.04
CA HIS A 74 -9.12 -0.62 -0.43
C HIS A 74 -8.12 -1.32 -1.35
N PHE A 75 -7.57 -2.43 -0.90
CA PHE A 75 -6.74 -3.34 -1.68
C PHE A 75 -7.67 -4.23 -2.50
N THR A 76 -7.74 -3.99 -3.81
CA THR A 76 -8.62 -4.73 -4.72
C THR A 76 -7.92 -5.90 -5.42
N ARG A 77 -6.58 -5.91 -5.41
CA ARG A 77 -5.75 -7.00 -5.91
C ARG A 77 -4.45 -7.06 -5.11
N PHE A 78 -4.03 -8.25 -4.73
CA PHE A 78 -2.77 -8.51 -4.06
C PHE A 78 -2.30 -9.93 -4.37
N GLU A 79 -1.42 -10.04 -5.35
CA GLU A 79 -0.92 -11.33 -5.86
C GLU A 79 0.60 -11.29 -6.04
N THR A 80 1.29 -12.36 -5.63
CA THR A 80 2.74 -12.56 -5.86
C THR A 80 3.17 -14.00 -5.51
N ILE A 81 4.44 -14.33 -5.69
CA ILE A 81 5.09 -15.50 -5.09
C ILE A 81 6.12 -15.00 -4.07
N ALA A 82 6.05 -15.51 -2.85
CA ALA A 82 6.92 -15.13 -1.75
C ALA A 82 7.71 -16.32 -1.22
N GLU A 83 8.96 -16.12 -0.83
CA GLU A 83 9.78 -17.07 -0.08
C GLU A 83 9.91 -16.59 1.37
N ILE A 84 9.47 -17.43 2.31
CA ILE A 84 9.50 -17.19 3.77
C ILE A 84 10.14 -18.42 4.41
N ASP A 85 11.17 -18.21 5.23
CA ASP A 85 11.94 -19.29 5.86
C ASP A 85 12.42 -20.39 4.89
N GLY A 86 12.68 -20.02 3.62
CA GLY A 86 13.11 -20.94 2.56
C GLY A 86 12.00 -21.74 1.88
N PHE A 87 10.73 -21.46 2.18
CA PHE A 87 9.57 -22.07 1.54
C PHE A 87 8.86 -21.06 0.64
N GLU A 88 8.49 -21.48 -0.57
CA GLU A 88 7.72 -20.67 -1.50
C GLU A 88 6.22 -20.78 -1.24
N TYR A 89 5.54 -19.64 -1.29
CA TYR A 89 4.10 -19.48 -1.09
C TYR A 89 3.53 -18.70 -2.28
N GLU A 90 2.47 -19.23 -2.88
CA GLU A 90 1.63 -18.49 -3.81
C GLU A 90 0.69 -17.60 -2.99
N ILE A 91 0.87 -16.28 -3.10
CA ILE A 91 0.11 -15.29 -2.34
C ILE A 91 -1.01 -14.77 -3.24
N ASP A 92 -2.25 -14.99 -2.79
CA ASP A 92 -3.46 -14.39 -3.37
C ASP A 92 -4.37 -13.93 -2.22
N ILE A 93 -4.13 -12.70 -1.76
CA ILE A 93 -4.84 -12.13 -0.61
C ILE A 93 -6.17 -11.52 -1.10
N PRO A 94 -7.32 -11.98 -0.58
CA PRO A 94 -8.62 -11.42 -0.95
C PRO A 94 -8.72 -9.92 -0.65
N PRO A 95 -9.61 -9.18 -1.34
CA PRO A 95 -9.75 -7.75 -1.12
C PRO A 95 -10.01 -7.38 0.35
N PHE A 96 -9.32 -6.34 0.82
CA PHE A 96 -9.41 -5.86 2.19
C PHE A 96 -9.21 -4.33 2.28
N GLU A 97 -9.58 -3.76 3.42
CA GLU A 97 -9.54 -2.32 3.65
C GLU A 97 -8.62 -1.98 4.82
N ARG A 98 -7.95 -0.82 4.73
CA ARG A 98 -7.17 -0.22 5.82
C ARG A 98 -7.45 1.28 5.88
N VAL A 99 -7.50 1.82 7.10
CA VAL A 99 -7.79 3.24 7.31
C VAL A 99 -6.57 3.93 7.89
N PHE A 100 -6.05 4.90 7.16
CA PHE A 100 -4.94 5.74 7.60
C PHE A 100 -5.48 7.06 8.12
N HIS A 101 -5.34 7.28 9.42
CA HIS A 101 -5.84 8.49 10.06
C HIS A 101 -4.83 9.62 9.97
N GLU A 102 -5.30 10.87 9.88
CA GLU A 102 -4.38 11.98 9.95
C GLU A 102 -3.83 12.19 11.37
N LYS A 103 -4.57 11.82 12.42
CA LYS A 103 -4.14 11.94 13.82
C LYS A 103 -4.27 10.60 14.50
N PHE A 104 -3.39 10.37 15.46
CA PHE A 104 -3.60 9.31 16.43
C PHE A 104 -4.91 9.56 17.19
N ASP A 105 -5.79 8.56 17.18
CA ASP A 105 -6.97 8.47 18.00
C ASP A 105 -6.69 7.51 19.18
N PRO A 106 -6.55 8.02 20.41
CA PRO A 106 -6.27 7.19 21.58
C PRO A 106 -7.42 6.24 21.95
N THR A 107 -8.60 6.40 21.33
CA THR A 107 -9.78 5.54 21.58
C THR A 107 -9.90 4.41 20.57
N ASN A 108 -9.10 4.42 19.50
CA ASN A 108 -9.04 3.37 18.49
C ASN A 108 -7.64 2.73 18.50
N ILE A 109 -7.54 1.48 18.97
CA ILE A 109 -6.26 0.76 19.05
C ILE A 109 -5.63 0.50 17.67
N ASP A 110 -6.44 0.49 16.61
CA ASP A 110 -6.00 0.31 15.22
C ASP A 110 -5.53 1.64 14.59
N SER A 111 -5.50 2.74 15.36
CA SER A 111 -5.03 4.06 14.92
C SER A 111 -3.50 4.16 14.73
N LEU A 112 -2.77 3.04 14.70
CA LEU A 112 -1.32 3.04 14.49
C LEU A 112 -0.95 3.44 13.06
N ASP A 113 -1.87 3.22 12.11
CA ASP A 113 -1.74 3.63 10.71
C ASP A 113 -1.99 5.14 10.56
N ILE A 114 -0.92 5.92 10.70
CA ILE A 114 -0.97 7.39 10.68
C ILE A 114 -0.37 7.93 9.40
N ILE A 115 -1.07 8.86 8.75
CA ILE A 115 -0.53 9.65 7.64
C ILE A 115 0.56 10.57 8.17
N ASN A 116 1.76 10.52 7.59
CA ASN A 116 2.85 11.42 7.98
C ASN A 116 2.50 12.86 7.58
N ARG A 117 1.93 13.63 8.51
CA ARG A 117 1.45 15.02 8.30
C ARG A 117 2.47 15.99 7.71
N LYS A 118 3.77 15.78 7.97
CA LYS A 118 4.82 16.66 7.43
C LYS A 118 5.03 16.45 5.93
N THR A 119 4.70 15.27 5.44
CA THR A 119 5.00 14.84 4.07
C THR A 119 3.74 14.53 3.26
N GLY A 120 2.60 14.29 3.91
CA GLY A 120 1.38 13.83 3.26
C GLY A 120 1.55 12.46 2.60
N ILE A 121 2.35 11.59 3.20
CA ILE A 121 2.71 10.27 2.67
C ILE A 121 2.12 9.17 3.56
N ILE A 122 1.55 8.16 2.92
CA ILE A 122 1.27 6.84 3.50
C ILE A 122 2.41 5.90 3.07
N ASP A 123 2.95 5.13 4.00
CA ASP A 123 3.96 4.09 3.71
C ASP A 123 3.31 2.72 3.91
N LEU A 124 3.15 1.97 2.82
CA LEU A 124 2.51 0.66 2.84
C LEU A 124 3.51 -0.49 3.05
N SER A 125 4.83 -0.23 3.15
CA SER A 125 5.83 -1.29 3.17
C SER A 125 5.60 -2.29 4.32
N HIS A 126 5.32 -1.78 5.52
CA HIS A 126 5.08 -2.63 6.69
C HIS A 126 3.79 -3.44 6.53
N LEU A 127 2.69 -2.78 6.14
CA LEU A 127 1.40 -3.44 5.91
C LEU A 127 1.51 -4.55 4.86
N ILE A 128 2.10 -4.28 3.70
CA ILE A 128 2.27 -5.26 2.63
C ILE A 128 3.03 -6.49 3.15
N ARG A 129 4.13 -6.28 3.88
CA ARG A 129 4.89 -7.36 4.51
C ARG A 129 4.03 -8.16 5.49
N GLU A 130 3.31 -7.48 6.40
CA GLU A 130 2.48 -8.14 7.41
C GLU A 130 1.38 -8.98 6.79
N GLU A 131 0.68 -8.49 5.76
CA GLU A 131 -0.37 -9.25 5.09
C GLU A 131 0.16 -10.52 4.41
N ILE A 132 1.34 -10.46 3.79
CA ILE A 132 2.00 -11.63 3.19
C ILE A 132 2.35 -12.67 4.27
N LEU A 133 2.96 -12.22 5.36
CA LEU A 133 3.34 -13.10 6.46
C LEU A 133 2.12 -13.72 7.12
N MET A 134 1.05 -12.96 7.35
CA MET A 134 -0.20 -13.50 7.87
C MET A 134 -0.76 -14.56 6.93
N TYR A 135 -0.87 -14.27 5.64
CA TYR A 135 -1.41 -15.21 4.66
C TYR A 135 -0.63 -16.53 4.61
N ALA A 136 0.69 -16.48 4.61
CA ALA A 136 1.55 -17.67 4.55
C ALA A 136 1.51 -18.55 5.82
N HIS A 137 1.09 -17.99 6.95
CA HIS A 137 0.98 -18.70 8.23
C HIS A 137 -0.47 -19.16 8.57
N TYR A 138 -1.45 -18.89 7.70
CA TYR A 138 -2.83 -19.36 7.82
C TYR A 138 -3.03 -20.75 7.20
#